data_AF-A0AAJ5C1W7-F1
#
_entry.id   AF-A0AAJ5C1W7-F1
#
_cell.length_a   1.000
_cell.length_b   1.000
_cell.length_c   1.000
_cell.angle_alpha   90.00
_cell.angle_beta   90.00
_cell.angle_gamma   90.00
#
_symmetry.space_group_name_H-M   'P 1'
#
loop_
_entity.id
_entity.type
_entity.pdbx_description
1 polymer ?
#
loop_
_entity_poly.entity_id
_entity_poly.type
_entity_poly.pdbx_seq_one_letter_code
_entity_poly.pdbx_strand_id
1 'polypeptide(L)'
;MRKPWTEQTISSTSRSELDDGTPLTGDRKRLVYETSIGAGDFLMGRLKGHSQRITGFVSASAIGYYGFTDRSVQSEGNGEKGIGSGADLCGNWEKAADWF
;
A
#
# COMPACT_ATOMS: atom_id res chain seq x y z
N MET A 1 5.58 9.86 16.71
CA MET A 1 5.93 10.00 15.28
C MET A 1 6.34 8.64 14.75
N ARG A 2 5.72 8.14 13.68
CA ARG A 2 6.15 6.91 13.00
C ARG A 2 7.30 7.24 12.03
N LYS A 3 8.15 6.23 11.78
CA LYS A 3 9.39 6.41 11.02
C LYS A 3 9.10 6.88 9.60
N PRO A 4 9.88 7.84 9.06
CA PRO A 4 9.76 8.26 7.67
C PRO A 4 10.03 7.09 6.72
N TRP A 5 9.53 7.21 5.49
CA TRP A 5 9.83 6.27 4.41
C TRP A 5 11.34 6.04 4.30
N THR A 6 11.76 4.77 4.34
CA THR A 6 13.17 4.36 4.19
C THR A 6 13.31 3.51 2.94
N GLU A 7 14.28 3.89 2.10
CA GLU A 7 14.58 3.33 0.77
C GLU A 7 14.87 1.81 0.79
N GLN A 8 15.20 1.24 1.95
CA GLN A 8 15.57 -0.17 2.15
C GLN A 8 14.41 -1.18 2.08
N THR A 9 13.15 -0.72 1.96
CA THR A 9 11.99 -1.62 2.09
C THR A 9 11.52 -2.25 0.77
N ILE A 10 12.25 -2.05 -0.34
CA ILE A 10 11.79 -2.49 -1.67
C ILE A 10 12.80 -3.43 -2.32
N SER A 11 12.53 -4.73 -2.22
CA SER A 11 13.22 -5.77 -3.00
C SER A 11 12.94 -5.58 -4.50
N SER A 12 13.98 -5.71 -5.33
CA SER A 12 14.05 -5.28 -6.74
C SER A 12 13.47 -6.24 -7.78
N THR A 13 12.59 -7.19 -7.42
CA THR A 13 12.25 -8.32 -8.32
C THR A 13 10.85 -8.30 -8.96
N SER A 14 10.11 -7.18 -8.95
CA SER A 14 8.89 -7.03 -9.78
C SER A 14 9.07 -5.88 -10.77
N ARG A 15 8.71 -6.07 -12.05
CA ARG A 15 8.81 -5.07 -13.15
C ARG A 15 8.83 -3.65 -12.62
N SER A 16 9.98 -3.00 -12.70
CA SER A 16 10.21 -1.64 -12.24
C SER A 16 9.64 -0.60 -13.20
N GLU A 17 8.53 -0.91 -13.88
CA GLU A 17 7.95 -0.15 -14.98
C GLU A 17 6.42 -0.20 -14.88
N LEU A 18 5.77 0.89 -15.30
CA LEU A 18 4.34 0.97 -15.53
C LEU A 18 3.95 0.18 -16.79
N ASP A 19 2.64 -0.03 -17.01
CA ASP A 19 2.13 -0.76 -18.19
C ASP A 19 2.52 -0.10 -19.53
N ASP A 20 2.89 1.19 -19.51
CA ASP A 20 3.37 1.94 -20.66
C ASP A 20 4.91 1.87 -20.86
N GLY A 21 5.60 1.05 -20.07
CA GLY A 21 7.06 0.90 -20.10
C GLY A 21 7.83 2.02 -19.38
N THR A 22 7.13 2.98 -18.76
CA THR A 22 7.82 4.05 -18.04
C THR A 22 8.34 3.54 -16.69
N PRO A 23 9.61 3.79 -16.32
CA PRO A 23 10.15 3.33 -15.05
C PRO A 23 9.41 3.86 -13.82
N LEU A 24 9.24 2.99 -12.83
CA LEU A 24 8.78 3.32 -11.49
C LEU A 24 9.99 3.78 -10.66
N THR A 25 10.36 5.04 -10.85
CA THR A 25 11.48 5.68 -10.13
C THR A 25 11.24 5.72 -8.62
N GLY A 26 12.29 5.96 -7.83
CA GLY A 26 12.18 6.14 -6.37
C GLY A 26 11.15 7.22 -6.00
N ASP A 27 11.17 8.36 -6.69
CA ASP A 27 10.22 9.45 -6.46
C ASP A 27 8.77 9.06 -6.76
N ARG A 28 8.53 8.28 -7.82
CA ARG A 28 7.19 7.79 -8.14
C ARG A 28 6.69 6.77 -7.11
N LYS A 29 7.55 5.85 -6.67
CA LYS A 29 7.24 4.91 -5.58
C LYS A 29 6.87 5.66 -4.31
N ARG A 30 7.63 6.70 -3.97
CA ARG A 30 7.37 7.57 -2.84
C ARG A 30 6.02 8.30 -2.99
N LEU A 31 5.77 8.90 -4.14
CA LEU A 31 4.52 9.61 -4.40
C LEU A 31 3.31 8.70 -4.24
N VAL A 32 3.36 7.50 -4.85
CA VAL A 32 2.29 6.50 -4.71
C VAL A 32 2.08 6.14 -3.24
N TYR A 33 3.15 5.85 -2.51
CA TYR A 33 3.09 5.55 -1.07
C TYR A 33 2.45 6.69 -0.27
N GLU A 34 2.88 7.94 -0.49
CA GLU A 34 2.35 9.12 0.20
C GLU A 34 0.87 9.34 -0.12
N THR A 35 0.44 9.13 -1.37
CA THR A 35 -0.96 9.30 -1.76
C THR A 35 -1.88 8.18 -1.27
N SER A 36 -1.39 6.94 -1.18
CA SER A 36 -2.17 5.79 -0.71
C SER A 36 -2.26 5.73 0.81
N ILE A 37 -1.11 5.77 1.49
CA ILE A 37 -1.01 5.57 2.94
C ILE A 37 -1.03 6.90 3.69
N GLY A 38 -0.32 7.90 3.18
CA GLY A 38 -0.25 9.22 3.81
C GLY A 38 -1.60 9.95 3.83
N ALA A 39 -2.47 9.72 2.83
CA ALA A 39 -3.85 10.20 2.87
C ALA A 39 -4.64 9.59 4.04
N GLY A 40 -4.46 8.29 4.32
CA GLY A 40 -5.05 7.61 5.48
C GLY A 40 -4.56 8.20 6.80
N ASP A 41 -3.25 8.43 6.93
CA ASP A 41 -2.66 9.11 8.10
C ASP A 41 -3.29 10.50 8.32
N PHE A 42 -3.44 11.29 7.25
CA PHE A 42 -4.07 12.61 7.32
C PHE A 42 -5.51 12.53 7.80
N LEU A 43 -6.34 11.68 7.17
CA LEU A 43 -7.75 11.48 7.54
C LEU A 43 -7.91 11.05 9.00
N MET A 44 -7.13 10.05 9.43
CA MET A 44 -7.10 9.57 10.82
C MET A 44 -6.70 10.68 11.79
N GLY A 45 -5.69 11.48 11.45
CA GLY A 45 -5.26 12.63 12.22
C GLY A 45 -6.37 13.66 12.41
N ARG A 46 -7.16 13.94 11.35
CA ARG A 46 -8.32 14.85 11.43
C ARG A 46 -9.42 14.28 12.32
N LEU A 47 -9.77 13.00 12.18
CA LEU A 47 -10.78 12.35 13.03
C LEU A 47 -10.40 12.45 14.52
N LYS A 48 -9.15 12.10 14.86
CA LYS A 48 -8.62 12.22 16.22
C LYS A 48 -8.64 13.66 16.74
N GLY A 49 -8.20 14.62 15.92
CA GLY A 49 -8.20 16.04 16.29
C GLY A 49 -9.59 16.61 16.55
N HIS A 50 -10.63 16.02 15.96
CA HIS A 50 -12.04 16.40 16.18
C HIS A 50 -12.77 15.49 17.18
N SER A 51 -12.08 14.55 17.83
CA SER A 51 -12.69 13.51 18.68
C SER A 51 -13.85 12.77 18.01
N GLN A 52 -13.80 12.65 16.68
CA GLN A 52 -14.84 12.01 15.88
C GLN A 52 -14.53 10.52 15.75
N ARG A 53 -15.55 9.69 16.02
CA ARG A 53 -15.49 8.25 15.81
C ARG A 53 -16.35 7.89 14.61
N ILE A 54 -15.86 6.99 13.78
CA ILE A 54 -16.62 6.38 12.70
C ILE A 54 -16.97 4.95 13.09
N THR A 55 -18.06 4.42 12.54
CA THR A 55 -18.51 3.05 12.80
C THR A 55 -17.87 2.04 11.85
N GLY A 56 -17.25 2.52 10.76
CA GLY A 56 -16.51 1.71 9.82
C GLY A 56 -15.81 2.58 8.79
N PHE A 57 -14.81 1.99 8.15
CA PHE A 57 -14.01 2.61 7.10
C PHE A 57 -13.82 1.63 5.96
N VAL A 58 -14.16 2.06 4.74
CA VAL A 58 -13.94 1.27 3.53
C VAL A 58 -12.74 1.86 2.82
N SER A 59 -11.64 1.10 2.78
CA SER A 59 -10.44 1.45 2.04
C SER A 59 -10.37 0.65 0.76
N ALA A 60 -10.02 1.31 -0.35
CA ALA A 60 -9.55 0.60 -1.52
C ALA A 60 -8.15 0.02 -1.25
N SER A 61 -7.89 -1.16 -1.82
CA SER A 61 -6.56 -1.78 -1.97
C SER A 61 -6.46 -2.30 -3.41
N ALA A 62 -5.51 -3.19 -3.70
CA ALA A 62 -5.38 -3.79 -5.02
C ALA A 62 -4.91 -5.25 -4.95
N ILE A 63 -5.26 -6.03 -5.98
CA ILE A 63 -4.79 -7.41 -6.19
C ILE A 63 -3.26 -7.54 -6.21
N GLY A 64 -2.55 -6.41 -6.41
CA GLY A 64 -1.11 -6.30 -6.26
C GLY A 64 -0.57 -6.77 -4.91
N TYR A 65 -1.41 -6.89 -3.86
CA TYR A 65 -1.07 -7.54 -2.59
C TYR A 65 -0.43 -8.92 -2.76
N TYR A 66 -0.95 -9.73 -3.69
CA TYR A 66 -0.46 -11.08 -3.97
C TYR A 66 0.79 -11.10 -4.88
N GLY A 67 1.28 -9.92 -5.28
CA GLY A 67 2.39 -9.77 -6.23
C GLY A 67 2.00 -10.13 -7.66
N PHE A 68 2.91 -9.88 -8.59
CA PHE A 68 2.74 -10.29 -9.98
C PHE A 68 3.13 -11.76 -10.12
N THR A 69 2.12 -12.63 -10.17
CA THR A 69 2.30 -14.08 -10.32
C THR A 69 1.32 -14.62 -11.35
N ASP A 70 1.74 -15.69 -12.03
CA ASP A 70 0.94 -16.51 -12.94
C ASP A 70 0.10 -17.58 -12.22
N ARG A 71 0.20 -17.65 -10.88
CA ARG A 71 -0.65 -18.54 -10.07
C ARG A 71 -2.11 -18.12 -10.23
N SER A 72 -2.92 -19.06 -10.72
CA SER A 72 -4.26 -18.78 -11.27
C SER A 72 -5.35 -18.54 -10.22
N VAL A 73 -5.08 -18.74 -8.92
CA VAL A 73 -6.08 -18.54 -7.86
C VAL A 73 -5.43 -17.90 -6.64
N GLN A 74 -5.87 -16.69 -6.31
CA GLN A 74 -5.61 -16.02 -5.04
C GLN A 74 -6.96 -15.79 -4.37
N SER A 75 -7.05 -16.01 -3.06
CA SER A 75 -8.25 -15.69 -2.29
C SER A 75 -7.88 -15.08 -0.95
N GLU A 76 -8.77 -14.28 -0.38
CA GLU A 76 -8.55 -13.58 0.89
C GLU A 76 -8.22 -14.52 2.06
N GLY A 77 -8.63 -15.79 2.00
CA GLY A 77 -8.41 -16.77 3.07
C GLY A 77 -7.19 -17.67 2.93
N ASN A 78 -6.51 -17.67 1.77
CA ASN A 78 -5.36 -18.56 1.52
C ASN A 78 -4.20 -17.90 0.76
N GLY A 79 -4.38 -16.68 0.27
CA GLY A 79 -3.35 -15.96 -0.48
C GLY A 79 -2.33 -15.35 0.47
N GLU A 80 -1.08 -15.79 0.37
CA GLU A 80 0.03 -15.14 1.06
C GLU A 80 0.35 -13.81 0.36
N LYS A 81 0.81 -12.83 1.13
CA LYS A 81 1.34 -11.59 0.57
C LYS A 81 2.46 -11.92 -0.41
N GLY A 82 2.38 -11.35 -1.61
CA GLY A 82 3.40 -11.50 -2.64
C GLY A 82 4.71 -10.80 -2.31
N ILE A 83 5.66 -10.92 -3.22
CA ILE A 83 6.96 -10.27 -3.14
C ILE A 83 7.00 -9.05 -4.07
N GLY A 84 7.67 -8.00 -3.63
CA GLY A 84 7.98 -6.83 -4.44
C GLY A 84 7.18 -5.60 -4.07
N SER A 85 7.55 -4.47 -4.69
CA SER A 85 7.09 -3.13 -4.30
C SER A 85 5.57 -2.96 -4.28
N GLY A 86 4.84 -3.58 -5.21
CA GLY A 86 3.38 -3.51 -5.28
C GLY A 86 2.71 -4.27 -4.13
N ALA A 87 3.22 -5.46 -3.80
CA ALA A 87 2.74 -6.24 -2.67
C ALA A 87 3.02 -5.52 -1.34
N ASP A 88 4.23 -4.95 -1.20
CA ASP A 88 4.60 -4.14 -0.04
C ASP A 88 3.71 -2.91 0.13
N LEU A 89 3.43 -2.19 -0.95
CA LEU A 89 2.52 -1.05 -0.95
C LEU A 89 1.10 -1.47 -0.52
N CYS A 90 0.51 -2.46 -1.16
CA CYS A 90 -0.87 -2.89 -0.86
C CYS A 90 -0.98 -3.40 0.58
N GLY A 91 -0.02 -4.21 1.04
CA GLY A 91 -0.03 -4.70 2.41
C GLY A 91 0.15 -3.60 3.46
N ASN A 92 0.89 -2.52 3.15
CA ASN A 92 0.96 -1.36 4.04
C ASN A 92 -0.29 -0.49 3.97
N TRP A 93 -0.94 -0.42 2.81
CA TRP A 93 -2.20 0.30 2.61
C TRP A 93 -3.34 -0.36 3.39
N GLU A 94 -3.48 -1.69 3.33
CA GLU A 94 -4.46 -2.44 4.12
C GLU A 94 -4.25 -2.25 5.63
N LYS A 95 -3.00 -2.36 6.09
CA LYS A 95 -2.66 -2.06 7.50
C LYS A 95 -2.95 -0.62 7.91
N ALA A 96 -3.00 0.32 6.98
CA ALA A 96 -3.38 1.70 7.26
C ALA A 96 -4.89 1.83 7.48
N ALA A 97 -5.69 1.01 6.80
CA ALA A 97 -7.13 0.96 7.00
C ALA A 97 -7.51 0.46 8.40
N ASP A 98 -6.74 -0.47 8.98
CA ASP A 98 -6.94 -0.99 10.34
C ASP A 98 -6.84 0.09 11.44
N TRP A 99 -6.38 1.31 11.13
CA TRP A 99 -6.29 2.38 12.12
C TRP A 99 -7.63 3.04 12.44
N PHE A 100 -8.62 2.89 11.54
CA PHE A 100 -9.91 3.56 11.55
C PHE A 100 -10.98 2.79 12.31
#